data_AF-A0A6J5XCJ6-F1
#
_entry.id   AF-A0A6J5XCJ6-F1
#
_cell.length_a   1.000
_cell.length_b   1.000
_cell.length_c   1.000
_cell.angle_alpha   90.00
_cell.angle_beta   90.00
_cell.angle_gamma   90.00
#
_symmetry.space_group_name_H-M   'P 1'
#
loop_
_entity.id
_entity.type
_entity.pdbx_description
1 polymer ?
#
loop_
_entity_poly.entity_id
_entity_poly.type
_entity_poly.pdbx_seq_one_letter_code
_entity_poly.pdbx_strand_id
1 'polypeptide(L)'
;MPRNQSYNEKQDDEEAYQETIAKYGELVLSLPKERGWMTEHLVQYQGFWLSPACPFKGALLLQHHFHARPSDIFLATFQKSGTTWLRALMFAIMNRALYDVSSDH
;
A
#
# COMPACT_ATOMS: atom_id res chain seq x y z
N MET A 1 27.34 18.21 -11.52
CA MET A 1 27.77 16.82 -11.23
C MET A 1 26.92 16.29 -10.06
N PRO A 2 25.87 15.47 -10.27
CA PRO A 2 24.97 15.00 -9.20
C PRO A 2 25.10 13.50 -8.87
N ARG A 3 26.23 12.85 -9.20
CA ARG A 3 26.31 11.38 -9.20
C ARG A 3 26.27 10.74 -7.79
N ASN A 4 26.65 11.42 -6.71
CA ASN A 4 26.76 10.78 -5.39
C ASN A 4 25.46 10.77 -4.57
N GLN A 5 24.50 11.65 -4.89
CA GLN A 5 23.30 11.82 -4.08
C GLN A 5 22.30 10.68 -4.29
N SER A 6 22.16 10.20 -5.53
CA SER A 6 21.25 9.08 -5.85
C SER A 6 21.76 7.71 -5.42
N TYR A 7 23.06 7.54 -5.12
CA TYR A 7 23.56 6.29 -4.53
C TYR A 7 23.27 6.23 -3.04
N ASN A 8 23.44 7.36 -2.34
CA ASN A 8 23.14 7.43 -0.91
C ASN A 8 21.64 7.26 -0.66
N GLU A 9 20.77 7.93 -1.42
CA GLU A 9 19.31 7.76 -1.30
C GLU A 9 18.87 6.31 -1.51
N LYS A 10 19.44 5.61 -2.51
CA LYS A 10 19.13 4.18 -2.73
C LYS A 10 19.61 3.28 -1.60
N GLN A 11 20.74 3.63 -0.98
CA GLN A 11 21.29 2.86 0.12
C GLN A 11 20.47 3.07 1.40
N ASP A 12 20.04 4.31 1.66
CA ASP A 12 19.17 4.66 2.77
C ASP A 12 17.78 4.00 2.62
N ASP A 13 17.20 4.00 1.41
CA ASP A 13 15.92 3.35 1.12
C ASP A 13 16.00 1.83 1.36
N GLU A 14 17.10 1.19 0.96
CA GLU A 14 17.31 -0.25 1.18
C GLU A 14 17.47 -0.57 2.66
N GLU A 15 18.25 0.22 3.40
CA GLU A 15 18.43 0.04 4.85
C GLU A 15 17.09 0.17 5.59
N ALA A 16 16.30 1.21 5.28
CA ALA A 16 14.98 1.43 5.86
C ALA A 16 14.01 0.28 5.52
N TYR A 17 14.08 -0.26 4.30
CA TYR A 17 13.29 -1.42 3.91
C TYR A 17 13.66 -2.65 4.74
N GLN A 18 14.95 -2.94 4.91
CA GLN A 18 15.42 -4.06 5.73
C GLN A 18 15.01 -3.93 7.20
N GLU A 19 15.10 -2.72 7.78
CA GLU A 19 14.60 -2.45 9.13
C GLU A 19 13.11 -2.79 9.26
N THR A 20 12.32 -2.39 8.26
CA THR A 20 10.88 -2.69 8.24
C THR A 20 10.59 -4.18 8.10
N ILE A 21 11.39 -4.93 7.35
CA ILE A 21 11.27 -6.38 7.24
C ILE A 21 11.65 -7.09 8.54
N ALA A 22 12.70 -6.64 9.23
CA ALA A 22 13.07 -7.15 10.55
C ALA A 22 11.95 -6.93 11.56
N LYS A 23 11.43 -5.69 11.63
CA LYS A 23 10.28 -5.33 12.48
C LYS A 23 9.03 -6.14 12.15
N TYR A 24 8.75 -6.38 10.86
CA TYR A 24 7.66 -7.27 10.45
C TYR A 24 7.82 -8.68 11.05
N GLY A 25 9.02 -9.25 10.98
CA GLY A 25 9.32 -10.56 11.56
C GLY A 25 9.05 -10.61 13.06
N GLU A 26 9.56 -9.63 13.80
CA GLU A 26 9.33 -9.53 15.25
C GLU A 26 7.85 -9.37 15.61
N LEU A 27 7.12 -8.52 14.87
CA LEU A 27 5.69 -8.29 15.11
C LEU A 27 4.84 -9.51 14.79
N VAL A 28 5.14 -10.24 13.69
CA VAL A 28 4.46 -11.50 13.39
C VAL A 28 4.66 -12.53 14.51
N LEU A 29 5.80 -12.51 15.21
CA LEU A 29 6.05 -13.45 16.30
C LEU A 29 5.39 -13.02 17.62
N SER A 30 5.37 -11.72 17.91
CA SER A 30 4.96 -11.17 19.22
C SER A 30 3.48 -10.81 19.32
N LEU A 31 2.82 -10.46 18.21
CA LEU A 31 1.43 -10.01 18.24
C LEU A 31 0.45 -11.19 18.40
N PRO A 32 -0.73 -10.96 19.00
CA PRO A 32 -1.78 -11.97 19.11
C PRO A 32 -2.16 -12.58 17.76
N LYS A 33 -2.41 -13.89 17.76
CA LYS A 33 -2.78 -14.65 16.57
C LYS A 33 -4.12 -15.33 16.75
N GLU A 34 -4.90 -15.35 15.69
CA GLU A 34 -6.18 -16.05 15.64
C GLU A 34 -6.38 -16.76 14.32
N ARG A 35 -7.26 -17.77 14.33
CA ARG A 35 -7.63 -18.49 13.10
C ARG A 35 -8.58 -17.63 12.26
N GLY A 36 -8.17 -17.33 11.03
CA GLY A 36 -9.00 -16.66 10.06
C GLY A 36 -9.94 -17.62 9.31
N TRP A 37 -10.93 -17.04 8.65
CA TRP A 37 -11.84 -17.78 7.77
C TRP A 37 -11.16 -18.18 6.44
N MET A 38 -10.19 -17.39 5.97
CA MET A 38 -9.46 -17.60 4.71
C MET A 38 -7.98 -17.99 4.93
N THR A 39 -7.38 -17.61 6.06
CA THR A 39 -5.98 -17.89 6.40
C THR A 39 -5.89 -18.51 7.78
N GLU A 40 -4.94 -19.41 7.97
CA GLU A 40 -4.76 -20.12 9.25
C GLU A 40 -4.35 -19.18 10.39
N HIS A 41 -3.59 -18.14 10.07
CA HIS A 41 -3.10 -17.18 11.05
C HIS A 41 -3.45 -15.76 10.61
N LEU A 42 -4.22 -15.05 11.44
CA LEU A 42 -4.38 -13.61 11.43
C LEU A 42 -3.56 -13.03 12.57
N VAL A 43 -3.03 -11.83 12.38
CA VAL A 43 -2.26 -11.09 13.39
C VAL A 43 -3.05 -9.83 13.76
N GLN A 44 -3.17 -9.56 15.06
CA GLN A 44 -3.83 -8.34 15.53
C GLN A 44 -2.87 -7.15 15.48
N TYR A 45 -3.16 -6.19 14.61
CA TYR A 45 -2.36 -4.98 14.46
C TYR A 45 -3.25 -3.74 14.42
N GLN A 46 -2.98 -2.77 15.30
CA GLN A 46 -3.73 -1.49 15.40
C GLN A 46 -5.26 -1.66 15.44
N GLY A 47 -5.76 -2.70 16.11
CA GLY A 47 -7.19 -2.99 16.24
C GLY A 47 -7.80 -3.81 15.10
N PHE A 48 -7.02 -4.19 14.09
CA PHE A 48 -7.48 -5.02 12.96
C PHE A 48 -6.83 -6.39 12.95
N TRP A 49 -7.56 -7.40 12.49
CA TRP A 49 -7.05 -8.73 12.23
C TRP A 49 -6.60 -8.84 10.77
N LEU A 50 -5.29 -8.97 10.56
CA LEU A 50 -4.67 -8.91 9.23
C LEU A 50 -3.92 -10.21 8.95
N SER A 51 -4.05 -10.73 7.73
CA SER A 51 -3.21 -11.83 7.28
C SER A 51 -1.74 -11.37 7.15
N PRO A 52 -0.75 -12.15 7.65
CA PRO A 52 0.66 -11.77 7.71
C PRO A 52 1.23 -11.31 6.37
N ALA A 53 1.09 -12.13 5.31
CA ALA A 53 1.68 -11.85 4.00
C ALA A 53 1.02 -10.61 3.35
N CYS A 54 -0.30 -10.50 3.46
CA CYS A 54 -1.09 -9.36 3.05
C CYS A 54 -2.46 -9.48 3.74
N PRO A 55 -2.99 -8.42 4.38
CA PRO A 55 -2.54 -7.03 4.32
C PRO A 55 -1.47 -6.57 5.34
N PHE A 56 -1.06 -7.38 6.33
CA PHE A 56 -0.23 -6.87 7.43
C PHE A 56 1.13 -6.31 6.97
N LYS A 57 1.93 -7.11 6.22
CA LYS A 57 3.20 -6.64 5.66
C LYS A 57 3.04 -5.37 4.81
N GLY A 58 1.98 -5.31 4.01
CA GLY A 58 1.67 -4.16 3.17
C GLY A 58 1.40 -2.89 4.00
N ALA A 59 0.61 -2.99 5.06
CA ALA A 59 0.33 -1.86 5.96
C ALA A 59 1.61 -1.31 6.60
N LEU A 60 2.51 -2.19 7.05
CA LEU A 60 3.78 -1.78 7.64
C LEU A 60 4.67 -1.05 6.62
N LEU A 61 4.77 -1.58 5.39
CA LEU A 61 5.53 -0.95 4.32
C LEU A 61 4.95 0.41 3.92
N LEU A 62 3.62 0.53 3.79
CA LEU A 62 2.98 1.80 3.51
C LEU A 62 3.23 2.82 4.63
N GLN A 63 3.10 2.43 5.90
CA GLN A 63 3.31 3.35 7.01
C GLN A 63 4.75 3.88 7.11
N HIS A 64 5.75 3.07 6.73
CA HIS A 64 7.16 3.42 6.87
C HIS A 64 7.76 4.08 5.62
N HIS A 65 7.31 3.72 4.42
CA HIS A 65 8.00 4.10 3.17
C HIS A 65 7.17 4.96 2.23
N PHE A 66 5.85 5.03 2.43
CA PHE A 66 4.99 5.79 1.53
C PHE A 66 5.00 7.27 1.89
N HIS A 67 5.56 8.08 1.00
CA HIS A 67 5.60 9.53 1.10
C HIS A 67 4.49 10.15 0.27
N ALA A 68 3.37 10.47 0.93
CA ALA A 68 2.22 11.10 0.27
C ALA A 68 2.60 12.46 -0.32
N ARG A 69 2.17 12.70 -1.55
CA ARG A 69 2.25 14.02 -2.19
C ARG A 69 0.91 14.75 -2.05
N PRO A 70 0.89 16.08 -2.00
CA PRO A 70 -0.35 16.85 -1.96
C PRO A 70 -1.29 16.59 -3.15
N SER A 71 -0.77 16.05 -4.25
CA SER A 71 -1.52 15.68 -5.45
C SER A 71 -2.08 14.26 -5.44
N ASP A 72 -1.73 13.43 -4.46
CA ASP A 72 -2.14 12.04 -4.43
C ASP A 72 -3.61 11.90 -4.04
N ILE A 73 -4.33 11.01 -4.72
CA ILE A 73 -5.74 10.71 -4.46
C ILE A 73 -5.85 9.25 -4.00
N PHE A 74 -6.37 9.04 -2.80
CA PHE A 74 -6.57 7.69 -2.25
C PHE A 74 -8.00 7.21 -2.50
N LEU A 75 -8.10 6.00 -3.06
CA LEU A 75 -9.34 5.26 -3.14
C LEU A 75 -9.37 4.17 -2.08
N ALA A 76 -10.02 4.45 -0.96
CA ALA A 76 -10.16 3.51 0.15
C ALA A 76 -11.56 2.89 0.17
N THR A 77 -11.63 1.57 0.10
CA THR A 77 -12.89 0.81 0.16
C THR A 77 -12.66 -0.53 0.84
N PHE A 78 -13.72 -1.11 1.39
CA PHE A 78 -13.65 -2.47 1.92
C PHE A 78 -13.56 -3.48 0.77
N GLN A 79 -12.95 -4.64 1.03
CA GLN A 79 -12.87 -5.70 0.02
C GLN A 79 -14.28 -6.06 -0.48
N LYS A 80 -14.40 -6.30 -1.79
CA LYS A 80 -15.66 -6.68 -2.46
C LYS A 80 -16.78 -5.63 -2.47
N SER A 81 -16.54 -4.38 -2.06
CA SER A 81 -17.54 -3.29 -2.14
C SER A 81 -17.51 -2.51 -3.47
N GLY A 82 -17.15 -3.14 -4.58
CA GLY A 82 -17.16 -2.49 -5.90
C GLY A 82 -15.92 -1.68 -6.26
N THR A 83 -14.73 -2.04 -5.74
CA THR A 83 -13.44 -1.40 -6.07
C THR A 83 -13.21 -1.25 -7.57
N THR A 84 -13.58 -2.23 -8.39
CA THR A 84 -13.42 -2.18 -9.85
C THR A 84 -14.23 -1.06 -10.48
N TRP A 85 -15.53 -1.00 -10.16
CA TRP A 85 -16.42 0.04 -10.69
C TRP A 85 -15.98 1.43 -10.23
N LEU A 86 -15.62 1.56 -8.96
CA LEU A 86 -15.20 2.83 -8.40
C LEU A 86 -13.85 3.30 -8.97
N ARG A 87 -12.91 2.36 -9.19
CA ARG A 87 -11.63 2.67 -9.85
C ARG A 87 -11.84 3.11 -11.30
N ALA A 88 -12.72 2.45 -12.04
CA ALA A 88 -13.05 2.83 -13.42
C ALA A 88 -13.69 4.23 -13.47
N LEU A 89 -14.64 4.52 -12.57
CA LEU A 89 -15.28 5.82 -12.48
C LEU A 89 -14.28 6.93 -12.14
N MET A 90 -13.43 6.71 -11.14
CA MET A 90 -12.38 7.67 -10.75
C MET A 90 -11.43 7.94 -11.93
N PHE A 91 -11.00 6.90 -12.65
CA PHE A 91 -10.15 7.03 -13.83
C PHE A 91 -10.82 7.87 -14.93
N ALA A 92 -12.10 7.58 -15.24
CA ALA A 92 -12.85 8.30 -16.26
C ALA A 92 -12.99 9.79 -15.91
N ILE A 93 -13.25 10.13 -14.65
CA ILE A 93 -13.36 11.52 -14.19
C ILE A 93 -12.03 12.26 -14.33
N MET A 94 -10.93 11.66 -13.85
CA MET A 94 -9.60 12.29 -13.88
C MET A 94 -9.08 12.52 -15.30
N ASN A 95 -9.39 11.60 -16.23
CA ASN A 95 -8.87 11.64 -17.60
C ASN A 95 -9.91 12.13 -18.62
N ARG A 96 -11.04 12.70 -18.18
CA ARG A 96 -12.14 13.13 -19.07
C ARG A 96 -11.71 14.06 -20.20
N ALA A 97 -10.72 14.94 -19.94
CA ALA A 97 -10.23 15.90 -20.93
C ALA A 97 -9.21 15.30 -21.90
N LEU A 98 -8.60 14.16 -21.53
CA LEU A 98 -7.62 13.45 -22.36
C LEU A 98 -8.30 12.43 -23.27
N TYR A 99 -9.45 11.90 -22.84
CA TYR A 99 -10.25 10.93 -23.59
C TYR A 99 -11.63 11.51 -23.89
N ASP A 100 -11.65 12.70 -24.50
CA ASP A 100 -12.91 13.31 -24.90
C ASP A 100 -13.57 12.47 -25.98
N VAL A 101 -14.81 12.04 -25.73
CA VAL A 101 -15.58 11.18 -26.63
C VAL A 101 -16.09 11.99 -27.84
N SER A 102 -16.02 13.33 -27.78
CA SER A 102 -16.46 14.21 -28.86
C SER A 102 -15.43 14.51 -29.95
N SER A 103 -14.22 13.94 -29.92
CA SER A 103 -13.23 14.12 -30.98
C SER A 103 -13.25 12.99 -32.03
N ASP A 104 -14.43 12.69 -32.56
CA ASP A 104 -14.61 12.06 -33.88
C ASP A 104 -16.02 12.38 -34.40
N HIS A 105 -16.17 13.58 -34.97
CA HIS A 105 -16.90 13.89 -36.21
C HIS A 105 -16.46 15.27 -36.73
#